data_AF-A0AAW1DWR0-F1
#
_entry.id   AF-A0AAW1DWR0-F1
#
_cell.length_a   1.000
_cell.length_b   1.000
_cell.length_c   1.000
_cell.angle_alpha   90.00
_cell.angle_beta   90.00
_cell.angle_gamma   90.00
#
_symmetry.space_group_name_H-M   'P 1'
#
loop_
_entity.id
_entity.type
_entity.pdbx_description
1 polymer ?
#
loop_
_entity_poly.entity_id
_entity_poly.type
_entity_poly.pdbx_seq_one_letter_code
_entity_poly.pdbx_strand_id
1 'polypeptide(L)'
;MARPGSRVKLSALWRALWLVRTAVDFALPQETYAPHSIRTEGHLTLGGLFPVHSRGADGAPCGDLKKENGIQRLEAMMYALDQINLDEQLLPNITLGARVLDTCSRDTYALEQSLTFVQALITKDTSDVRCTNGEAPVFVKPEKVVGVVGASASSVSIMVANILRLFQASLLSVCGSFILFNSVCAQ
;
A
#
# COMPACT_ATOMS: atom_id res chain seq x y z
N MET A 1 6.30 29.24 -66.02
CA MET A 1 5.73 29.22 -64.65
C MET A 1 5.29 27.80 -64.32
N ALA A 2 6.00 27.10 -63.44
CA ALA A 2 5.52 25.91 -62.73
C ALA A 2 6.18 25.92 -61.34
N ARG A 3 5.35 25.84 -60.28
CA ARG A 3 5.69 26.08 -58.87
C ARG A 3 6.51 24.93 -58.26
N PRO A 4 7.51 25.19 -57.39
CA PRO A 4 8.28 24.14 -56.74
C PRO A 4 7.52 23.53 -55.56
N GLY A 5 7.49 22.19 -55.54
CA GLY A 5 6.75 21.34 -54.61
C GLY A 5 7.39 21.20 -53.22
N SER A 6 6.51 21.18 -52.23
CA SER A 6 6.75 21.09 -50.80
C SER A 6 7.24 19.70 -50.35
N ARG A 7 8.55 19.50 -50.19
CA ARG A 7 9.16 18.32 -49.54
C ARG A 7 9.61 18.53 -48.09
N VAL A 8 9.29 19.67 -47.47
CA VAL A 8 9.83 20.06 -46.14
C VAL A 8 8.88 19.72 -44.97
N LYS A 9 7.64 19.26 -45.22
CA LYS A 9 6.60 19.23 -44.15
C LYS A 9 6.55 17.96 -43.28
N LEU A 10 7.06 16.81 -43.75
CA LEU A 10 6.84 15.53 -43.04
C LEU A 10 7.76 15.34 -41.82
N SER A 11 9.02 15.78 -41.92
CA SER A 11 10.01 15.65 -40.84
C SER A 11 9.76 16.62 -39.69
N ALA A 12 9.27 17.84 -40.00
CA ALA A 12 8.93 18.84 -39.00
C ALA A 12 7.70 18.43 -38.18
N LEU A 13 6.69 17.84 -38.83
CA LEU A 13 5.50 17.31 -38.15
C LEU A 13 5.86 16.15 -37.22
N TRP A 14 6.74 15.24 -37.65
CA TRP A 14 7.22 14.14 -36.80
C TRP A 14 8.01 14.64 -35.59
N ARG A 15 8.86 15.65 -35.77
CA ARG A 15 9.60 16.28 -34.66
C ARG A 15 8.66 17.00 -33.70
N ALA A 16 7.66 17.71 -34.21
CA ALA A 16 6.65 18.35 -33.37
C ALA A 16 5.83 17.31 -32.61
N LEU A 17 5.41 16.22 -33.26
CA LEU A 17 4.68 15.13 -32.61
C LEU A 17 5.52 14.45 -31.53
N TRP A 18 6.82 14.25 -31.79
CA TRP A 18 7.76 13.68 -30.82
C TRP A 18 7.96 14.60 -29.62
N LEU A 19 8.14 15.91 -29.85
CA LEU A 19 8.27 16.91 -28.79
C LEU A 19 7.00 17.06 -27.96
N VAL A 20 5.83 17.03 -28.60
CA VAL A 20 4.53 17.07 -27.91
C VAL A 20 4.34 15.80 -27.08
N ARG A 21 4.70 14.62 -27.61
CA ARG A 21 4.63 13.36 -26.87
C ARG A 21 5.55 13.36 -25.65
N THR A 22 6.80 13.81 -25.78
CA THR A 22 7.72 13.94 -24.64
C THR A 22 7.25 14.95 -23.60
N ALA A 23 6.59 16.04 -24.02
CA ALA A 23 6.04 17.03 -23.10
C ALA A 23 4.81 16.49 -22.36
N VAL A 24 3.97 15.69 -23.02
CA VAL A 24 2.81 15.04 -22.40
C VAL A 24 3.24 13.97 -21.40
N ASP A 25 4.26 13.16 -21.70
CA ASP A 25 4.80 12.16 -20.77
C ASP A 25 5.39 12.80 -19.49
N PHE A 26 5.99 13.99 -19.59
CA PHE A 26 6.53 14.73 -18.44
C PHE A 26 5.45 15.46 -17.62
N ALA A 27 4.29 15.73 -18.22
CA ALA A 27 3.18 16.45 -17.60
C ALA A 27 2.14 15.53 -16.97
N LEU A 28 2.26 14.21 -17.11
CA LEU A 28 1.48 13.28 -16.31
C LEU A 28 1.89 13.47 -14.84
N PRO A 29 0.94 13.75 -13.93
CA PRO A 29 1.21 13.72 -12.51
C PRO A 29 1.80 12.36 -12.19
N GLN A 30 3.04 12.34 -11.69
CA GLN A 30 3.52 11.19 -10.96
C GLN A 30 2.55 11.03 -9.80
N GLU A 31 1.70 10.00 -9.88
CA GLU A 31 0.93 9.49 -8.75
C GLU A 31 1.83 9.59 -7.53
N THR A 32 1.40 10.35 -6.51
CA THR A 32 2.12 10.49 -5.25
C THR A 32 2.15 9.12 -4.61
N TYR A 33 3.12 8.31 -5.02
CA TYR A 33 3.45 7.02 -4.49
C TYR A 33 3.81 7.29 -3.03
N ALA A 34 2.91 6.96 -2.10
CA ALA A 34 3.23 6.95 -0.69
C ALA A 34 4.46 6.02 -0.55
N PRO A 35 5.69 6.55 -0.34
CA PRO A 35 6.92 5.89 -0.76
C PRO A 35 7.26 4.59 -0.02
N HIS A 36 6.41 4.20 0.92
CA HIS A 36 6.58 3.08 1.85
C HIS A 36 5.32 2.20 1.95
N SER A 37 4.42 2.25 0.96
CA SER A 37 3.23 1.39 0.93
C SER A 37 2.98 0.78 -0.44
N ILE A 38 2.51 -0.47 -0.43
CA ILE A 38 2.09 -1.22 -1.60
C ILE A 38 0.62 -1.54 -1.43
N ARG A 39 -0.17 -1.35 -2.48
CA ARG A 39 -1.62 -1.61 -2.46
C ARG A 39 -2.00 -2.49 -3.65
N THR A 40 -2.79 -3.51 -3.35
CA THR A 40 -3.40 -4.45 -4.31
C THR A 40 -4.90 -4.45 -4.07
N GLU A 41 -5.68 -4.18 -5.10
CA GLU A 41 -7.13 -4.11 -5.02
C GLU A 41 -7.76 -5.51 -4.83
N GLY A 42 -8.83 -5.57 -4.04
CA GLY A 42 -9.62 -6.78 -3.85
C GLY A 42 -10.94 -6.50 -3.12
N HIS A 43 -11.80 -7.50 -3.03
CA HIS A 43 -13.05 -7.42 -2.29
C HIS A 43 -12.82 -7.27 -0.78
N LEU A 44 -11.78 -7.94 -0.26
CA LEU A 44 -11.32 -7.84 1.13
C LEU A 44 -9.84 -7.51 1.13
N THR A 45 -9.39 -6.63 2.03
CA THR A 45 -7.98 -6.22 2.08
C THR A 45 -7.30 -6.73 3.33
N LEU A 46 -6.15 -7.37 3.14
CA LEU A 46 -5.24 -7.75 4.23
C LEU A 46 -4.13 -6.73 4.41
N GLY A 47 -3.93 -6.26 5.63
CA GLY A 47 -2.81 -5.38 5.97
C GLY A 47 -1.53 -6.18 6.13
N GLY A 48 -0.38 -5.60 5.78
CA GLY A 48 0.93 -6.21 5.96
C GLY A 48 1.91 -5.24 6.62
N LEU A 49 2.71 -5.69 7.59
CA LEU A 49 3.79 -4.90 8.21
C LEU A 49 5.13 -5.65 8.09
N PHE A 50 6.01 -5.17 7.22
CA PHE A 50 7.32 -5.81 6.98
C PHE A 50 8.47 -4.82 7.13
N PRO A 51 9.65 -5.26 7.62
CA PRO A 51 10.86 -4.43 7.67
C PRO A 51 11.59 -4.49 6.32
N VAL A 52 11.03 -3.85 5.29
CA VAL A 52 11.60 -3.82 3.94
C VAL A 52 12.90 -3.01 3.94
N HIS A 53 12.92 -1.89 4.66
CA HIS A 53 14.14 -1.11 4.86
C HIS A 53 14.73 -1.28 6.27
N SER A 54 16.03 -1.03 6.35
CA SER A 54 16.76 -0.82 7.59
C SER A 54 16.47 0.57 8.18
N ARG A 55 16.95 0.82 9.39
CA ARG A 55 16.85 2.14 10.01
C ARG A 55 17.75 3.12 9.27
N GLY A 56 17.20 4.26 8.86
CA GLY A 56 17.98 5.32 8.20
C GLY A 56 19.06 5.91 9.11
N ALA A 57 20.21 6.24 8.52
CA ALA A 57 21.23 7.07 9.17
C ALA A 57 20.79 8.56 9.14
N ASP A 58 21.30 9.35 10.09
CA ASP A 58 21.27 10.83 10.03
C ASP A 58 19.88 11.46 9.84
N GLY A 59 18.87 10.91 10.53
CA GLY A 59 17.51 11.48 10.56
C GLY A 59 16.60 11.07 9.39
N ALA A 60 17.11 10.31 8.42
CA ALA A 60 16.26 9.71 7.40
C ALA A 60 15.26 8.70 8.02
N PRO A 61 14.00 8.64 7.53
CA PRO A 61 13.01 7.71 8.06
C PRO A 61 13.45 6.25 7.88
N CYS A 62 14.00 5.93 6.71
CA CYS A 62 14.36 4.58 6.27
C CYS A 62 15.77 4.56 5.67
N GLY A 63 16.47 3.43 5.76
CA GLY A 63 17.83 3.20 5.25
C GLY A 63 17.84 2.20 4.10
N ASP A 64 18.89 1.39 4.00
CA ASP A 64 19.07 0.40 2.93
C ASP A 64 18.00 -0.70 2.93
N LEU A 65 17.74 -1.27 1.76
CA LEU A 65 16.82 -2.39 1.53
C LEU A 65 17.34 -3.71 2.12
N LYS A 66 16.48 -4.40 2.88
CA LYS A 66 16.73 -5.74 3.45
C LYS A 66 16.17 -6.82 2.54
N LYS A 67 17.03 -7.48 1.78
CA LYS A 67 16.64 -8.54 0.84
C LYS A 67 16.06 -9.79 1.55
N GLU A 68 16.74 -10.30 2.56
CA GLU A 68 16.40 -11.55 3.23
C GLU A 68 15.23 -11.41 4.22
N ASN A 69 15.30 -10.48 5.16
CA ASN A 69 14.26 -10.34 6.20
C ASN A 69 13.11 -9.39 5.84
N GLY A 70 13.25 -8.61 4.77
CA GLY A 70 12.25 -7.65 4.31
C GLY A 70 11.54 -8.15 3.06
N ILE A 71 12.23 -8.09 1.92
CA ILE A 71 11.67 -8.41 0.61
C ILE A 71 11.20 -9.86 0.54
N GLN A 72 11.96 -10.84 1.04
CA GLN A 72 11.54 -12.24 1.01
C GLN A 72 10.21 -12.49 1.73
N ARG A 73 9.97 -11.81 2.87
CA ARG A 73 8.72 -11.96 3.64
C ARG A 73 7.55 -11.26 2.98
N LEU A 74 7.80 -10.08 2.41
CA LEU A 74 6.84 -9.36 1.58
C LEU A 74 6.39 -10.22 0.39
N GLU A 75 7.35 -10.78 -0.34
CA GLU A 75 7.08 -11.64 -1.49
C GLU A 75 6.36 -12.92 -1.10
N ALA A 76 6.72 -13.52 0.04
CA ALA A 76 6.00 -14.69 0.55
C ALA A 76 4.52 -14.40 0.86
N MET A 77 4.20 -13.21 1.40
CA MET A 77 2.82 -12.79 1.61
C MET A 77 2.09 -12.58 0.27
N MET A 78 2.69 -11.87 -0.67
CA MET A 78 2.10 -11.63 -1.99
C MET A 78 1.86 -12.94 -2.74
N TYR A 79 2.84 -13.84 -2.73
CA TYR A 79 2.71 -15.17 -3.30
C TYR A 79 1.57 -15.97 -2.64
N ALA A 80 1.46 -15.94 -1.31
CA ALA A 80 0.38 -16.63 -0.61
C ALA A 80 -1.00 -16.07 -0.98
N LEU A 81 -1.13 -14.75 -1.16
CA LEU A 81 -2.38 -14.13 -1.62
C LEU A 81 -2.75 -14.60 -3.02
N ASP A 82 -1.78 -14.66 -3.92
CA ASP A 82 -1.99 -15.16 -5.28
C ASP A 82 -2.44 -16.62 -5.26
N GLN A 83 -1.81 -17.47 -4.46
CA GLN A 83 -2.23 -18.88 -4.31
C GLN A 83 -3.66 -19.00 -3.75
N ILE A 84 -4.04 -18.17 -2.78
CA ILE A 84 -5.40 -18.18 -2.21
C ILE A 84 -6.41 -17.70 -3.26
N ASN A 85 -6.09 -16.65 -4.02
CA ASN A 85 -6.96 -16.12 -5.07
C ASN A 85 -7.13 -17.07 -6.26
N LEU A 86 -6.21 -18.01 -6.45
CA LEU A 86 -6.30 -19.05 -7.48
C LEU A 86 -7.16 -20.26 -7.05
N ASP A 87 -7.37 -20.45 -5.75
CA ASP A 87 -8.13 -21.59 -5.21
C ASP A 87 -9.60 -21.22 -4.94
N GLU A 88 -10.48 -21.61 -5.87
CA GLU A 88 -11.92 -21.39 -5.77
C GLU A 88 -12.60 -22.15 -4.62
N GLN A 89 -11.92 -23.14 -4.00
CA GLN A 89 -12.46 -23.90 -2.87
C GLN A 89 -12.34 -23.16 -1.54
N LEU A 90 -11.34 -22.29 -1.39
CA LEU A 90 -11.09 -21.53 -0.16
C LEU A 90 -11.96 -20.28 -0.07
N LEU A 91 -12.06 -19.51 -1.15
CA LEU A 91 -12.82 -18.25 -1.20
C LEU A 91 -13.60 -18.13 -2.53
N PRO A 92 -14.78 -18.75 -2.64
CA PRO A 92 -15.57 -18.67 -3.87
C PRO A 92 -16.08 -17.22 -4.08
N ASN A 93 -15.83 -16.67 -5.28
CA ASN A 93 -16.27 -15.35 -5.74
C ASN A 93 -15.76 -14.14 -4.93
N ILE A 94 -14.67 -14.28 -4.17
CA ILE A 94 -14.07 -13.18 -3.39
C ILE A 94 -12.59 -13.11 -3.73
N THR A 95 -12.10 -11.91 -4.05
CA THR A 95 -10.66 -11.67 -4.23
C THR A 95 -10.08 -10.98 -3.00
N LEU A 96 -8.94 -11.48 -2.53
CA LEU A 96 -8.15 -10.84 -1.49
C LEU A 96 -7.19 -9.83 -2.12
N GLY A 97 -7.33 -8.57 -1.69
CA GLY A 97 -6.36 -7.51 -1.88
C GLY A 97 -5.42 -7.42 -0.68
N ALA A 98 -4.42 -6.56 -0.79
CA ALA A 98 -3.47 -6.32 0.29
C ALA A 98 -2.99 -4.88 0.33
N ARG A 99 -2.75 -4.40 1.55
CA ARG A 99 -2.13 -3.11 1.82
C ARG A 99 -0.92 -3.33 2.71
N VAL A 100 0.26 -3.28 2.12
CA VAL A 100 1.51 -3.55 2.82
C VAL A 100 2.22 -2.24 3.13
N LEU A 101 2.66 -2.08 4.37
CA LEU A 101 3.40 -0.91 4.84
C LEU A 101 4.79 -1.34 5.30
N ASP A 102 5.79 -0.52 4.97
CA ASP A 102 7.13 -0.70 5.48
C ASP A 102 7.28 -0.13 6.89
N THR A 103 7.93 -0.89 7.75
CA THR A 103 8.22 -0.52 9.14
C THR A 103 9.59 0.12 9.32
N CYS A 104 10.46 0.08 8.29
CA CYS A 104 11.82 0.62 8.28
C CYS A 104 12.67 0.20 9.50
N SER A 105 12.34 -0.95 10.10
CA SER A 105 12.94 -1.44 11.35
C SER A 105 12.89 -0.42 12.50
N ARG A 106 11.84 0.40 12.57
CA ARG A 106 11.64 1.44 13.60
C ARG A 106 10.24 1.35 14.19
N ASP A 107 10.14 1.09 15.50
CA ASP A 107 8.86 0.87 16.17
C ASP A 107 7.91 2.08 16.12
N THR A 108 8.44 3.30 16.32
CA THR A 108 7.62 4.53 16.28
C THR A 108 7.03 4.76 14.89
N TYR A 109 7.85 4.53 13.85
CA TYR A 109 7.42 4.65 12.46
C TYR A 109 6.39 3.57 12.12
N ALA A 110 6.63 2.33 12.54
CA ALA A 110 5.70 1.22 12.34
C ALA A 110 4.34 1.47 13.02
N LEU A 111 4.33 2.09 14.20
CA LEU A 111 3.11 2.50 14.89
C LEU A 111 2.33 3.54 14.08
N GLU A 112 2.99 4.60 13.62
CA GLU A 112 2.38 5.63 12.77
C GLU A 112 1.79 5.03 11.49
N GLN A 113 2.52 4.12 10.84
CA GLN A 113 2.02 3.41 9.67
C GLN A 113 0.80 2.55 10.01
N SER A 114 0.81 1.84 11.13
CA SER A 114 -0.30 0.98 11.53
C SER A 114 -1.59 1.74 11.84
N LEU A 115 -1.48 2.98 12.33
CA LEU A 115 -2.64 3.86 12.53
C LEU A 115 -3.37 4.15 11.20
N THR A 116 -2.67 4.14 10.07
CA THR A 116 -3.31 4.34 8.75
C THR A 116 -4.27 3.21 8.37
N PHE A 117 -4.09 1.99 8.91
CA PHE A 117 -5.06 0.90 8.72
C PHE A 117 -6.38 1.16 9.45
N VAL A 118 -6.30 1.81 10.62
CA VAL A 118 -7.46 2.10 11.47
C VAL A 118 -8.14 3.39 11.06
N GLN A 119 -7.40 4.35 10.48
CA GLN A 119 -7.96 5.59 9.96
C GLN A 119 -9.08 5.32 8.94
N ALA A 120 -8.96 4.26 8.13
CA ALA A 120 -10.03 3.82 7.23
C ALA A 120 -11.30 3.38 7.97
N LEU A 121 -11.15 2.75 9.15
CA LEU A 121 -12.26 2.30 10.01
C LEU A 121 -12.94 3.46 10.76
N ILE A 122 -12.22 4.57 10.98
CA ILE A 122 -12.70 5.76 11.69
C ILE A 122 -13.45 6.72 10.75
N THR A 123 -13.55 6.41 9.44
CA THR A 123 -14.33 7.24 8.52
C THR A 123 -15.81 7.20 8.91
N LYS A 124 -16.18 8.25 9.63
CA LYS A 124 -17.45 8.52 10.30
C LYS A 124 -18.63 8.41 9.35
N ASP A 125 -19.77 8.04 9.95
CA ASP A 125 -21.12 8.21 9.45
C ASP A 125 -21.25 9.46 8.55
N THR A 126 -21.37 9.23 7.24
CA THR A 126 -21.52 10.28 6.23
C THR A 126 -22.99 10.73 6.10
N SER A 127 -23.79 10.55 7.15
CA SER A 127 -25.22 10.89 7.14
C SER A 127 -25.49 12.40 7.19
N ASP A 128 -24.46 13.23 7.47
CA ASP A 128 -24.61 14.68 7.67
C ASP A 128 -23.73 15.56 6.76
N VAL A 129 -23.03 14.96 5.78
CA VAL A 129 -22.20 15.74 4.85
C VAL A 129 -23.01 16.08 3.60
N ARG A 130 -23.45 17.34 3.50
CA ARG A 130 -24.05 17.88 2.27
C ARG A 130 -23.08 18.83 1.59
N CYS A 131 -22.77 18.56 0.33
CA CYS A 131 -22.06 19.52 -0.50
C CYS A 131 -22.91 20.79 -0.65
N THR A 132 -22.27 21.96 -0.67
CA THR A 132 -22.94 23.27 -0.86
C THR A 132 -23.78 23.33 -2.14
N ASN A 133 -23.48 22.45 -3.10
CA ASN A 133 -24.13 22.39 -4.41
C ASN A 133 -25.32 21.41 -4.46
N GLY A 134 -25.69 20.76 -3.34
CA GLY A 134 -26.79 19.80 -3.28
C GLY A 134 -26.51 18.45 -3.96
N GLU A 135 -25.31 18.26 -4.53
CA GLU A 135 -24.86 17.00 -5.11
C GLU A 135 -24.50 15.99 -4.01
N ALA A 136 -24.69 14.71 -4.31
CA ALA A 136 -24.27 13.63 -3.43
C ALA A 136 -22.74 13.63 -3.33
N PRO A 137 -22.15 13.71 -2.12
CA PRO A 137 -20.71 13.63 -1.97
C PRO A 137 -20.19 12.28 -2.50
N VAL A 138 -19.22 12.33 -3.41
CA VAL A 138 -18.53 11.13 -3.91
C VAL A 138 -17.52 10.70 -2.84
N PHE A 139 -17.98 9.85 -1.92
CA PHE A 139 -17.11 9.23 -0.94
C PHE A 139 -16.49 7.97 -1.53
N VAL A 140 -15.17 7.97 -1.71
CA VAL A 140 -14.41 6.74 -1.94
C VAL A 140 -14.55 5.92 -0.66
N LYS A 141 -15.22 4.76 -0.76
CA LYS A 141 -15.42 3.87 0.39
C LYS A 141 -14.05 3.56 0.99
N PRO A 142 -13.83 3.84 2.29
CA PRO A 142 -12.55 3.53 2.91
C PRO A 142 -12.33 2.02 2.86
N GLU A 143 -11.13 1.64 2.45
CA GLU A 143 -10.73 0.25 2.36
C GLU A 143 -10.69 -0.37 3.76
N LYS A 144 -11.58 -1.34 4.01
CA LYS A 144 -11.64 -2.01 5.30
C LYS A 144 -10.59 -3.12 5.35
N VAL A 145 -9.56 -2.91 6.16
CA VAL A 145 -8.58 -3.96 6.46
C VAL A 145 -9.20 -4.97 7.41
N VAL A 146 -9.36 -6.23 6.97
CA VAL A 146 -10.01 -7.28 7.77
C VAL A 146 -9.08 -7.91 8.81
N GLY A 147 -7.78 -7.88 8.52
CA GLY A 147 -6.75 -8.37 9.40
C GLY A 147 -5.38 -7.88 8.94
N VAL A 148 -4.41 -7.90 9.86
CA VAL A 148 -3.05 -7.46 9.58
C VAL A 148 -2.10 -8.64 9.79
N VAL A 149 -1.17 -8.84 8.86
CA VAL A 149 -0.13 -9.87 8.88
C VAL A 149 1.21 -9.18 9.19
N GLY A 150 1.88 -9.62 10.26
CA GLY A 150 3.03 -8.93 10.85
C GLY A 150 2.73 -8.43 12.27
N ALA A 151 3.58 -7.64 12.92
CA ALA A 151 4.90 -7.14 12.51
C ALA A 151 6.04 -8.08 12.95
N SER A 152 7.24 -7.88 12.37
CA SER A 152 8.44 -8.63 12.82
C SER A 152 8.90 -8.23 14.22
N ALA A 153 8.53 -7.04 14.71
CA ALA A 153 8.82 -6.56 16.07
C ALA A 153 7.61 -6.80 16.99
N SER A 154 7.86 -7.44 18.14
CA SER A 154 6.83 -7.78 19.12
C SER A 154 6.15 -6.54 19.74
N SER A 155 6.89 -5.45 19.94
CA SER A 155 6.38 -4.17 20.47
C SER A 155 5.28 -3.58 19.58
N VAL A 156 5.52 -3.56 18.27
CA VAL A 156 4.59 -3.07 17.25
C VAL A 156 3.34 -3.94 17.20
N SER A 157 3.51 -5.26 17.18
CA SER A 157 2.37 -6.20 17.18
C SER A 157 1.48 -6.04 18.42
N ILE A 158 2.05 -5.81 19.60
CA ILE A 158 1.27 -5.57 20.84
C ILE A 158 0.48 -4.25 20.75
N MET A 159 1.12 -3.17 20.31
CA MET A 159 0.46 -1.87 20.18
C MET A 159 -0.69 -1.92 19.17
N VAL A 160 -0.46 -2.57 18.02
CA VAL A 160 -1.46 -2.70 16.96
C VAL A 160 -2.61 -3.62 17.39
N ALA A 161 -2.33 -4.73 18.06
CA ALA A 161 -3.35 -5.63 18.58
C ALA A 161 -4.30 -4.92 19.56
N ASN A 162 -3.78 -4.07 20.44
CA ASN A 162 -4.59 -3.32 21.40
C ASN A 162 -5.54 -2.32 20.72
N ILE A 163 -5.12 -1.72 19.60
CA ILE A 163 -5.97 -0.79 18.84
C ILE A 163 -6.98 -1.57 17.98
N LEU A 164 -6.54 -2.60 17.24
CA LEU A 164 -7.40 -3.36 16.34
C LEU A 164 -8.46 -4.18 17.06
N ARG A 165 -8.22 -4.56 18.33
CA ARG A 165 -9.23 -5.23 19.18
C ARG A 165 -10.49 -4.40 19.36
N LEU A 166 -10.40 -3.07 19.31
CA LEU A 166 -11.56 -2.17 19.40
C LEU A 166 -12.42 -2.19 18.13
N PHE A 167 -11.87 -2.65 17.00
CA PHE A 167 -12.54 -2.63 15.69
C PHE A 167 -12.82 -4.03 15.10
N GLN A 168 -12.73 -5.08 15.93
CA GLN A 168 -12.97 -6.48 15.54
C GLN A 168 -12.08 -6.98 14.38
N ALA A 169 -10.90 -6.39 14.19
CA ALA A 169 -9.91 -6.87 13.21
C ALA A 169 -8.90 -7.82 13.88
N SER A 170 -8.53 -8.91 13.19
CA SER A 170 -7.60 -9.92 13.73
C SER A 170 -6.16 -9.64 13.29
N LEU A 171 -5.21 -9.70 14.21
CA LEU A 171 -3.77 -9.55 13.92
C LEU A 171 -3.10 -10.94 13.93
N LEU A 172 -2.38 -11.27 12.86
CA LEU A 172 -1.56 -12.47 12.72
C LEU A 172 -0.08 -12.08 12.70
N SER A 173 0.65 -12.31 13.79
CA SER A 173 2.10 -12.07 13.84
C SER A 173 2.86 -13.22 13.14
N VAL A 174 3.71 -12.87 12.17
CA VAL A 174 4.57 -13.83 11.45
C VAL A 174 5.74 -14.33 12.33
N CYS A 175 6.03 -13.64 13.43
CA CYS A 175 7.08 -14.04 14.38
C CYS A 175 6.60 -15.07 15.42
N GLY A 176 5.32 -15.42 15.44
CA GLY A 176 4.80 -16.39 16.40
C GLY A 176 3.29 -16.51 16.30
N SER A 177 2.83 -17.66 15.84
CA SER A 177 1.45 -18.08 15.99
C SER A 177 1.08 -18.02 17.48
N PHE A 178 0.24 -17.06 17.82
CA PHE A 178 -0.70 -17.06 18.94
C PHE A 178 -0.30 -17.87 20.19
N ILE A 179 0.44 -17.27 21.13
CA ILE A 179 0.30 -17.60 22.56
C ILE A 179 0.42 -16.28 23.32
N LEU A 180 -0.66 -15.88 24.01
CA LEU A 180 -0.59 -15.00 25.17
C LEU A 180 0.63 -15.43 26.00
N PHE A 181 1.68 -14.62 26.11
CA PHE A 181 2.95 -15.01 26.77
C PHE A 181 3.73 -16.08 25.97
N ASN A 182 5.04 -16.00 25.73
CA ASN A 182 6.12 -15.45 26.53
C ASN A 182 7.33 -15.22 25.59
N SER A 183 7.96 -14.06 25.69
CA SER A 183 9.42 -13.87 25.55
C SER A 183 10.16 -14.14 24.23
N VAL A 184 9.56 -14.60 23.14
CA VAL A 184 10.36 -15.20 22.04
C VAL A 184 9.91 -14.75 20.66
N CYS A 185 10.49 -13.65 20.18
CA CYS A 185 11.08 -13.66 18.84
C CYS A 185 12.51 -13.12 18.90
N ALA A 186 13.26 -13.64 19.89
CA ALA A 186 14.72 -13.73 19.96
C ALA A 186 15.55 -12.56 19.39
N GLN A 187 15.34 -11.33 19.89
CA GLN A 187 16.35 -10.30 20.21
C GLN A 187 15.64 -9.10 20.85
#